data_AF-A0A6A4R9R4-F1
#
_entry.id   AF-A0A6A4R9R4-F1
#
_cell.length_a   1.000
_cell.length_b   1.000
_cell.length_c   1.000
_cell.angle_alpha   90.00
_cell.angle_beta   90.00
_cell.angle_gamma   90.00
#
_symmetry.space_group_name_H-M   'P 1'
#
loop_
_entity.id
_entity.type
_entity.pdbx_description
1 polymer ?
#
loop_
_entity_poly.entity_id
_entity_poly.type
_entity_poly.pdbx_seq_one_letter_code
_entity_poly.pdbx_strand_id
1 'polypeptide(L)'
;YATSLRMSDLGYQNKVQDQLKICFNSLSNYVNTLRHAIATGWPDYEALGVRDGDSWRQLNANILQIENEYYSDIRPKRVTRHDETPSQALEARGVEYIEVRCLDIDPFATLGIDAAQTRFLDTFLVWCLLSDSPWISDEECDHLDDNRRLVVERGREPGLELNDRGNRRGLVDWSRAIVAEMREVAALLDQLEDGSPHQQAVDAIAPRIDDPSLTPSARVLARLEDNGE
;
A
#
# COMPACT_ATOMS: atom_id res chain seq x y z
N TYR A 1 -9.30 12.67 12.55
CA TYR A 1 -8.48 13.08 11.39
C TYR A 1 -7.98 11.91 10.54
N ALA A 2 -8.49 10.70 10.75
CA ALA A 2 -8.12 9.52 9.97
C ALA A 2 -8.46 9.67 8.48
N THR A 3 -7.72 8.93 7.67
CA THR A 3 -7.88 8.81 6.22
C THR A 3 -8.42 7.44 5.81
N SER A 4 -7.79 6.36 6.25
CA SER A 4 -8.17 4.99 5.88
C SER A 4 -8.09 4.03 7.07
N LEU A 5 -9.19 3.88 7.82
CA LEU A 5 -9.24 2.91 8.92
C LEU A 5 -9.12 1.46 8.45
N ARG A 6 -9.37 1.18 7.16
CA ARG A 6 -9.10 -0.13 6.56
C ARG A 6 -7.62 -0.50 6.63
N MET A 7 -6.74 0.50 6.54
CA MET A 7 -5.28 0.34 6.54
C MET A 7 -4.66 0.52 7.94
N SER A 8 -5.46 0.70 8.99
CA SER A 8 -4.97 0.78 10.37
C SER A 8 -5.03 -0.58 11.08
N ASP A 9 -4.55 -0.61 12.33
CA ASP A 9 -4.61 -1.78 13.22
C ASP A 9 -6.05 -2.25 13.51
N LEU A 10 -7.07 -1.44 13.20
CA LEU A 10 -8.49 -1.80 13.32
C LEU A 10 -9.02 -2.51 12.06
N GLY A 11 -8.30 -2.39 10.95
CA GLY A 11 -8.70 -2.87 9.64
C GLY A 11 -8.17 -4.26 9.32
N TYR A 12 -7.68 -4.43 8.09
CA TYR A 12 -7.22 -5.71 7.56
C TYR A 12 -5.74 -5.99 7.93
N GLN A 13 -5.42 -6.06 9.22
CA GLN A 13 -4.07 -6.43 9.66
C GLN A 13 -4.09 -7.64 10.60
N ASN A 14 -3.12 -8.54 10.41
CA ASN A 14 -2.90 -9.70 11.26
C ASN A 14 -1.65 -9.47 12.11
N LYS A 15 -1.83 -9.38 13.43
CA LYS A 15 -0.75 -9.12 14.40
C LYS A 15 0.39 -10.14 14.38
N VAL A 16 0.13 -11.36 13.90
CA VAL A 16 1.16 -12.39 13.72
C VAL A 16 2.11 -12.00 12.57
N GLN A 17 1.60 -11.30 11.57
CA GLN A 17 2.36 -10.85 10.41
C GLN A 17 3.14 -9.55 10.66
N ASP A 18 2.85 -8.79 11.72
CA ASP A 18 3.65 -7.61 12.10
C ASP A 18 5.11 -7.99 12.42
N GLN A 19 5.36 -9.26 12.74
CA GLN A 19 6.71 -9.80 12.93
C GLN A 19 7.45 -10.05 11.61
N LEU A 20 6.73 -10.10 10.49
CA LEU A 20 7.30 -10.28 9.15
C LEU A 20 7.79 -8.93 8.62
N LYS A 21 8.96 -8.50 9.08
CA LYS A 21 9.68 -7.35 8.49
C LYS A 21 10.21 -7.71 7.11
N ILE A 22 9.39 -7.53 6.07
CA ILE A 22 9.79 -7.75 4.68
C ILE A 22 10.29 -6.43 4.08
N CYS A 23 11.61 -6.26 4.06
CA CYS A 23 12.25 -5.16 3.33
C CYS A 23 12.31 -5.47 1.82
N PHE A 24 11.86 -4.52 0.99
CA PHE A 24 11.76 -4.64 -0.48
C PHE A 24 13.06 -4.38 -1.24
N ASN A 25 14.22 -4.46 -0.58
CA ASN A 25 15.52 -4.16 -1.20
C ASN A 25 15.96 -5.18 -2.26
N SER A 26 15.54 -6.44 -2.14
CA SER A 26 15.88 -7.46 -3.14
C SER A 26 14.81 -8.54 -3.25
N LEU A 27 14.66 -9.07 -4.46
CA LEU A 27 13.75 -10.16 -4.77
C LEU A 27 14.05 -11.42 -3.96
N SER A 28 15.33 -11.77 -3.79
CA SER A 28 15.75 -12.92 -3.01
C SER A 28 15.37 -12.80 -1.54
N ASN A 29 15.55 -11.61 -0.94
CA ASN A 29 15.13 -11.36 0.44
C ASN A 29 13.61 -11.55 0.58
N TYR A 30 12.84 -10.90 -0.31
CA TYR A 30 11.38 -10.99 -0.32
C TYR A 30 10.88 -12.44 -0.40
N VAL A 31 11.38 -13.21 -1.37
CA VAL A 31 10.96 -14.61 -1.58
C VAL A 31 11.35 -15.49 -0.40
N ASN A 32 12.56 -15.34 0.13
CA ASN A 32 13.03 -16.17 1.25
C ASN A 32 12.26 -15.90 2.54
N THR A 33 11.95 -14.64 2.85
CA THR A 33 11.16 -14.29 4.03
C THR A 33 9.74 -14.86 3.94
N LEU A 34 9.09 -14.79 2.77
CA LEU A 34 7.78 -15.40 2.57
C LEU A 34 7.80 -16.93 2.70
N ARG A 35 8.79 -17.59 2.09
CA ARG A 35 8.95 -19.05 2.22
C ARG A 35 9.19 -19.48 3.66
N HIS A 36 10.00 -18.71 4.39
CA HIS A 36 10.22 -18.96 5.81
C HIS A 36 8.90 -18.88 6.59
N ALA A 37 8.11 -17.82 6.39
CA ALA A 37 6.82 -17.66 7.06
C ALA A 37 5.83 -18.81 6.74
N ILE A 38 5.84 -19.32 5.50
CA ILE A 38 4.97 -20.44 5.09
C ILE A 38 5.44 -21.78 5.66
N ALA A 39 6.71 -21.91 6.06
CA ALA A 39 7.29 -23.14 6.59
C ALA A 39 7.43 -23.15 8.13
N THR A 40 7.18 -22.03 8.80
CA THR A 40 7.40 -21.88 10.25
C THR A 40 6.07 -22.01 11.01
N GLY A 41 5.98 -22.99 11.92
CA GLY A 41 4.84 -23.19 12.82
C GLY A 41 4.58 -21.99 13.73
N TRP A 42 3.30 -21.72 14.05
CA TRP A 42 2.90 -20.70 15.02
C TRP A 42 2.17 -21.33 16.21
N PRO A 43 2.64 -21.12 17.46
CA PRO A 43 2.12 -21.83 18.63
C PRO A 43 0.60 -21.73 18.83
N ASP A 44 0.02 -20.55 18.60
CA ASP A 44 -1.44 -20.37 18.77
C ASP A 44 -2.23 -21.13 17.71
N TYR A 45 -1.69 -21.25 16.48
CA TYR A 45 -2.33 -21.98 15.38
C TYR A 45 -2.17 -23.49 15.55
N GLU A 46 -1.05 -23.93 16.13
CA GLU A 46 -0.84 -25.33 16.52
C GLU A 46 -1.83 -25.74 17.63
N ALA A 47 -2.04 -24.87 18.63
CA ALA A 47 -2.97 -25.11 19.72
C ALA A 47 -4.44 -25.21 19.25
N LEU A 48 -4.81 -24.49 18.18
CA LEU A 48 -6.13 -24.62 17.54
C LEU A 48 -6.34 -25.98 16.85
N GLY A 49 -5.24 -26.62 16.43
CA GLY A 49 -5.23 -27.85 15.66
C GLY A 49 -5.60 -27.64 14.19
N VAL A 50 -4.99 -28.41 13.29
CA VAL A 50 -5.24 -28.35 11.84
C VAL A 50 -6.52 -29.10 11.45
N ARG A 51 -6.83 -30.19 12.19
CA ARG A 51 -7.98 -31.07 11.93
C ARG A 51 -8.68 -31.41 13.24
N ASP A 52 -10.00 -31.50 13.18
CA ASP A 52 -10.87 -31.95 14.27
C ASP A 52 -11.76 -33.09 13.79
N GLY A 53 -11.45 -34.31 14.24
CA GLY A 53 -12.05 -35.53 13.69
C GLY A 53 -11.79 -35.65 12.20
N ASP A 54 -12.83 -35.58 11.38
CA ASP A 54 -12.76 -35.60 9.91
C ASP A 54 -12.81 -34.21 9.25
N SER A 55 -12.98 -33.15 10.04
CA SER A 55 -13.11 -31.79 9.56
C SER A 55 -11.77 -31.04 9.58
N TRP A 56 -11.38 -30.48 8.44
CA TRP A 56 -10.22 -29.59 8.35
C TRP A 56 -10.60 -28.18 8.83
N ARG A 57 -9.78 -27.61 9.71
CA ARG A 57 -9.94 -26.24 10.22
C ARG A 57 -8.98 -25.25 9.57
N GLN A 58 -7.79 -25.73 9.21
CA GLN A 58 -6.69 -24.93 8.65
C GLN A 58 -5.98 -25.77 7.58
N LEU A 59 -5.23 -25.13 6.67
CA LEU A 59 -4.37 -25.83 5.71
C LEU A 59 -3.10 -26.39 6.39
N ASN A 60 -2.53 -25.60 7.30
CA ASN A 60 -1.42 -25.93 8.18
C ASN A 60 -1.49 -25.01 9.42
N ALA A 61 -0.53 -25.12 10.34
CA ALA A 61 -0.44 -24.30 11.54
C ALA A 61 0.76 -23.34 11.50
N ASN A 62 1.12 -22.86 10.31
CA ASN A 62 2.28 -22.00 10.10
C ASN A 62 1.91 -20.51 10.20
N ILE A 63 2.91 -19.64 10.34
CA ILE A 63 2.74 -18.17 10.38
C ILE A 63 1.87 -17.69 9.21
N LEU A 64 2.12 -18.26 8.02
CA LEU A 64 1.25 -18.14 6.86
C LEU A 64 0.88 -19.53 6.35
N GLN A 65 -0.39 -19.74 6.04
CA GLN A 65 -0.84 -21.00 5.45
C GLN A 65 -0.39 -21.12 3.99
N ILE A 66 -0.45 -20.01 3.25
CA ILE A 66 -0.03 -19.88 1.84
C ILE A 66 0.47 -18.45 1.58
N GLU A 67 1.19 -18.22 0.46
CA GLU A 67 1.71 -16.90 0.10
C GLU A 67 0.63 -15.80 0.09
N ASN A 68 -0.60 -16.15 -0.29
CA ASN A 68 -1.68 -15.18 -0.46
C ASN A 68 -2.15 -14.56 0.86
N GLU A 69 -1.90 -15.21 2.00
CA GLU A 69 -2.29 -14.75 3.34
C GLU A 69 -1.44 -13.56 3.81
N TYR A 70 -0.23 -13.38 3.27
CA TYR A 70 0.64 -12.27 3.61
C TYR A 70 0.01 -10.93 3.22
N TYR A 71 -0.43 -10.11 4.16
CA TYR A 71 -0.99 -8.80 3.92
C TYR A 71 0.11 -7.77 3.63
N SER A 72 -0.03 -7.03 2.54
CA SER A 72 0.87 -5.92 2.20
C SER A 72 0.18 -4.88 1.32
N ASP A 73 0.67 -3.65 1.41
CA ASP A 73 0.15 -2.48 0.69
C ASP A 73 0.43 -2.54 -0.82
N ILE A 74 1.53 -3.19 -1.19
CA ILE A 74 1.95 -3.44 -2.55
C ILE A 74 2.62 -4.80 -2.64
N ARG A 75 2.49 -5.50 -3.78
CA ARG A 75 3.14 -6.80 -4.01
C ARG A 75 3.85 -6.85 -5.35
N PRO A 76 5.08 -7.39 -5.43
CA PRO A 76 5.64 -7.85 -6.69
C PRO A 76 4.88 -9.09 -7.14
N LYS A 77 4.56 -9.16 -8.43
CA LYS A 77 3.78 -10.26 -9.01
C LYS A 77 4.38 -10.76 -10.32
N ARG A 78 4.08 -12.02 -10.59
CA ARG A 78 4.31 -12.70 -11.86
C ARG A 78 3.19 -13.72 -12.07
N VAL A 79 2.71 -13.85 -13.30
CA VAL A 79 1.74 -14.87 -13.66
C VAL A 79 2.34 -16.25 -13.41
N THR A 80 1.63 -17.06 -12.62
CA THR A 80 2.03 -18.44 -12.31
C THR A 80 1.67 -19.38 -13.45
N ARG A 81 2.51 -20.38 -13.65
CA ARG A 81 2.20 -21.54 -14.51
C ARG A 81 1.41 -22.57 -13.71
N HIS A 82 0.92 -23.59 -14.41
CA HIS A 82 0.26 -24.73 -13.74
C HIS A 82 1.23 -25.35 -12.71
N ASP A 83 0.70 -25.65 -11.52
CA ASP A 83 1.44 -26.20 -10.37
C ASP A 83 2.65 -25.38 -9.90
N GLU A 84 2.63 -24.07 -10.11
CA GLU A 84 3.67 -23.16 -9.65
C GLU A 84 3.15 -22.19 -8.59
N THR A 85 3.87 -22.08 -7.48
CA THR A 85 3.52 -21.10 -6.44
C THR A 85 3.94 -19.68 -6.83
N PRO A 86 3.30 -18.63 -6.29
CA PRO A 86 3.71 -17.25 -6.56
C PRO A 86 5.19 -16.97 -6.26
N SER A 87 5.71 -17.56 -5.18
CA SER A 87 7.12 -17.39 -4.79
C SER A 87 8.10 -18.06 -5.76
N GLN A 88 7.75 -19.25 -6.29
CA GLN A 88 8.52 -19.92 -7.35
C GLN A 88 8.53 -19.12 -8.66
N ALA A 89 7.37 -18.59 -9.05
CA ALA A 89 7.23 -17.79 -10.27
C ALA A 89 8.08 -16.52 -10.23
N LEU A 90 8.10 -15.85 -9.07
CA LEU A 90 8.94 -14.68 -8.80
C LEU A 90 10.43 -15.02 -8.81
N GLU A 91 10.85 -16.06 -8.10
CA GLU A 91 12.27 -16.44 -8.04
C GLU A 91 12.83 -16.84 -9.41
N ALA A 92 12.08 -17.67 -10.15
CA ALA A 92 12.57 -18.23 -11.40
C ALA A 92 12.63 -17.20 -12.54
N ARG A 93 11.79 -16.18 -12.51
CA ARG A 93 11.60 -15.29 -13.67
C ARG A 93 11.56 -13.81 -13.32
N GLY A 94 11.68 -13.42 -12.06
CA GLY A 94 11.63 -12.02 -11.65
C GLY A 94 10.22 -11.45 -11.58
N VAL A 95 10.14 -10.14 -11.30
CA VAL A 95 8.89 -9.38 -11.23
C VAL A 95 8.40 -9.05 -12.63
N GLU A 96 7.10 -9.21 -12.86
CA GLU A 96 6.43 -8.89 -14.13
C GLU A 96 5.54 -7.66 -14.02
N TYR A 97 4.84 -7.54 -12.90
CA TYR A 97 4.00 -6.39 -12.58
C TYR A 97 3.92 -6.19 -11.06
N ILE A 98 3.35 -5.06 -10.64
CA ILE A 98 3.07 -4.76 -9.25
C ILE A 98 1.56 -4.72 -9.02
N GLU A 99 1.14 -5.16 -7.84
CA GLU A 99 -0.25 -5.10 -7.39
C GLU A 99 -0.33 -4.09 -6.25
N VAL A 100 -0.93 -2.92 -6.50
CA VAL A 100 -1.19 -1.88 -5.50
C VAL A 100 -2.49 -2.21 -4.78
N ARG A 101 -2.44 -2.32 -3.45
CA ARG A 101 -3.53 -2.85 -2.60
C ARG A 101 -3.98 -1.90 -1.51
N CYS A 102 -3.32 -0.74 -1.37
CA CYS A 102 -3.62 0.28 -0.37
C CYS A 102 -4.80 1.20 -0.72
N LEU A 103 -5.49 0.97 -1.83
CA LEU A 103 -6.66 1.78 -2.24
C LEU A 103 -7.93 1.32 -1.51
N ASP A 104 -8.62 2.26 -0.90
CA ASP A 104 -10.00 2.07 -0.44
C ASP A 104 -10.98 2.27 -1.60
N ILE A 105 -12.18 1.71 -1.46
CA ILE A 105 -13.29 1.95 -2.39
C ILE A 105 -13.68 3.42 -2.29
N ASP A 106 -13.70 4.13 -3.42
CA ASP A 106 -14.24 5.49 -3.49
C ASP A 106 -15.78 5.43 -3.47
N PRO A 107 -16.46 5.89 -2.39
CA PRO A 107 -17.91 5.85 -2.31
C PRO A 107 -18.60 6.87 -3.21
N PHE A 108 -17.84 7.80 -3.82
CA PHE A 108 -18.35 8.81 -4.74
C PHE A 108 -18.22 8.38 -6.20
N ALA A 109 -17.49 7.30 -6.49
CA ALA A 109 -17.37 6.72 -7.82
C ALA A 109 -18.28 5.50 -7.94
N THR A 110 -19.10 5.43 -9.00
CA THR A 110 -20.05 4.32 -9.21
C THR A 110 -19.37 2.95 -9.25
N LEU A 111 -18.14 2.87 -9.73
CA LEU A 111 -17.35 1.64 -9.83
C LEU A 111 -16.34 1.47 -8.68
N GLY A 112 -16.37 2.33 -7.66
CA GLY A 112 -15.42 2.32 -6.55
C GLY A 112 -14.04 2.89 -6.87
N ILE A 113 -13.80 3.29 -8.12
CA ILE A 113 -12.62 4.00 -8.62
C ILE A 113 -13.02 4.76 -9.90
N ASP A 114 -12.35 5.86 -10.20
CA ASP A 114 -12.57 6.62 -11.44
C ASP A 114 -11.30 6.74 -12.30
N ALA A 115 -11.48 7.28 -13.51
CA ALA A 115 -10.39 7.44 -14.47
C ALA A 115 -9.31 8.42 -13.99
N ALA A 116 -9.69 9.46 -13.24
CA ALA A 116 -8.73 10.44 -12.72
C ALA A 116 -7.83 9.81 -11.66
N GLN A 117 -8.39 9.03 -10.74
CA GLN A 117 -7.62 8.27 -9.76
C GLN A 117 -6.69 7.26 -10.43
N THR A 118 -7.14 6.60 -11.50
CA THR A 118 -6.32 5.66 -12.26
C THR A 118 -5.13 6.36 -12.94
N ARG A 119 -5.35 7.47 -13.63
CA ARG A 119 -4.28 8.25 -14.30
C ARG A 119 -3.31 8.89 -13.30
N PHE A 120 -3.79 9.27 -12.11
CA PHE A 120 -2.93 9.70 -11.02
C PHE A 120 -2.02 8.56 -10.54
N LEU A 121 -2.55 7.35 -10.40
CA LEU A 121 -1.75 6.18 -10.02
C LEU A 121 -0.71 5.84 -11.08
N ASP A 122 -1.05 5.89 -12.37
CA ASP A 122 -0.08 5.70 -13.45
C ASP A 122 1.08 6.70 -13.31
N THR A 123 0.75 7.97 -13.11
CA THR A 123 1.74 9.04 -12.92
C THR A 123 2.60 8.80 -11.68
N PHE A 124 1.98 8.45 -10.54
CA PHE A 124 2.66 8.20 -9.28
C PHE A 124 3.63 7.01 -9.40
N LEU A 125 3.21 5.92 -10.04
CA LEU A 125 4.03 4.73 -10.21
C LEU A 125 5.21 4.96 -11.17
N VAL A 126 5.01 5.75 -12.23
CA VAL A 126 6.11 6.16 -13.11
C VAL A 126 7.06 7.13 -12.40
N TRP A 127 6.54 8.04 -11.56
CA TRP A 127 7.38 8.86 -10.70
C TRP A 127 8.22 8.00 -9.73
N CYS A 128 7.63 7.00 -9.07
CA CYS A 128 8.37 6.05 -8.23
C CYS A 128 9.46 5.28 -9.00
N LEU A 129 9.24 4.98 -10.29
CA LEU A 129 10.23 4.33 -11.14
C LEU A 129 11.43 5.24 -11.46
N LEU A 130 11.18 6.53 -11.63
CA LEU A 130 12.20 7.52 -12.02
C LEU A 130 12.95 8.12 -10.83
N SER A 131 12.32 8.15 -9.65
CA SER A 131 12.89 8.70 -8.43
C SER A 131 13.96 7.79 -7.82
N ASP A 132 14.98 8.40 -7.23
CA ASP A 132 16.02 7.67 -6.52
C ASP A 132 15.43 6.84 -5.36
N SER A 133 15.67 5.53 -5.38
CA SER A 133 15.26 4.59 -4.35
C SER A 133 16.52 3.95 -3.72
N PRO A 134 17.17 4.63 -2.75
CA PRO A 134 18.33 4.06 -2.08
C PRO A 134 17.94 2.85 -1.24
N TRP A 135 18.94 2.07 -0.85
CA TRP A 135 18.75 0.92 0.04
C TRP A 135 18.05 1.33 1.35
N ILE A 136 16.99 0.60 1.70
CA ILE A 136 16.19 0.84 2.92
C ILE A 136 16.83 0.06 4.07
N SER A 137 17.31 0.76 5.10
CA SER A 137 17.78 0.12 6.35
C SER A 137 16.60 -0.31 7.22
N ASP A 138 16.84 -1.12 8.25
CA ASP A 138 15.79 -1.50 9.20
C ASP A 138 15.19 -0.27 9.91
N GLU A 139 16.03 0.72 10.24
CA GLU A 139 15.60 2.00 10.83
C GLU A 139 14.71 2.80 9.86
N GLU A 140 15.09 2.87 8.58
CA GLU A 140 14.26 3.54 7.58
C GLU A 140 12.96 2.77 7.32
N CYS A 141 12.98 1.45 7.37
CA CYS A 141 11.76 0.63 7.29
C CYS A 141 10.78 1.00 8.41
N ASP A 142 11.28 1.14 9.65
CA ASP A 142 10.46 1.55 10.79
C ASP A 142 9.92 2.99 10.62
N HIS A 143 10.71 3.92 10.09
CA HIS A 143 10.25 5.28 9.76
C HIS A 143 9.15 5.30 8.69
N LEU A 144 9.27 4.47 7.65
CA LEU A 144 8.26 4.36 6.59
C LEU A 144 6.94 3.79 7.12
N ASP A 145 7.01 2.76 7.98
CA ASP A 145 5.84 2.19 8.65
C ASP A 145 5.17 3.20 9.59
N ASP A 146 5.95 3.96 10.36
CA ASP A 146 5.45 5.02 11.23
C ASP A 146 4.77 6.13 10.44
N ASN A 147 5.37 6.57 9.32
CA ASN A 147 4.79 7.58 8.43
C ASN A 147 3.45 7.11 7.87
N ARG A 148 3.39 5.86 7.40
CA ARG A 148 2.15 5.23 6.91
C ARG A 148 1.08 5.26 8.00
N ARG A 149 1.39 4.79 9.22
CA ARG A 149 0.46 4.80 10.35
C ARG A 149 -0.04 6.20 10.68
N LEU A 150 0.87 7.19 10.73
CA LEU A 150 0.52 8.59 10.98
C LEU A 150 -0.44 9.13 9.92
N VAL A 151 -0.21 8.88 8.63
CA VAL A 151 -1.10 9.35 7.56
C VAL A 151 -2.46 8.63 7.61
N VAL A 152 -2.46 7.33 7.91
CA VAL A 152 -3.67 6.53 8.06
C VAL A 152 -4.57 7.07 9.18
N GLU A 153 -4.00 7.32 10.37
CA GLU A 153 -4.77 7.68 11.57
C GLU A 153 -5.01 9.19 11.70
N ARG A 154 -4.08 10.00 11.18
CA ARG A 154 -3.97 11.43 11.45
C ARG A 154 -3.68 12.27 10.21
N GLY A 155 -3.73 11.70 9.00
CA GLY A 155 -3.29 12.39 7.77
C GLY A 155 -4.02 13.69 7.41
N ARG A 156 -5.18 13.99 8.01
CA ARG A 156 -5.87 15.29 7.84
C ARG A 156 -5.56 16.30 8.95
N GLU A 157 -4.70 15.96 9.91
CA GLU A 157 -4.35 16.84 11.02
C GLU A 157 -3.47 18.00 10.54
N PRO A 158 -3.87 19.27 10.79
CA PRO A 158 -3.06 20.42 10.44
C PRO A 158 -1.69 20.39 11.11
N GLY A 159 -0.63 20.62 10.33
CA GLY A 159 0.75 20.64 10.85
C GLY A 159 1.34 19.25 11.13
N LEU A 160 0.72 18.17 10.66
CA LEU A 160 1.31 16.83 10.78
C LEU A 160 2.70 16.79 10.13
N GLU A 161 3.65 16.25 10.88
CA GLU A 161 5.03 16.05 10.45
C GLU A 161 5.35 14.55 10.39
N LEU A 162 6.10 14.19 9.35
CA LEU A 162 6.60 12.86 9.05
C LEU A 162 8.11 12.79 9.25
N ASN A 163 8.67 11.59 9.14
CA ASN A 163 10.10 11.31 9.18
C ASN A 163 10.65 11.13 7.75
N ASP A 164 11.59 11.98 7.35
CA ASP A 164 12.33 11.91 6.08
C ASP A 164 13.80 11.61 6.42
N ARG A 165 14.17 10.32 6.40
CA ARG A 165 15.53 9.83 6.68
C ARG A 165 16.10 10.37 8.01
N GLY A 166 15.30 10.30 9.07
CA GLY A 166 15.61 10.78 10.42
C GLY A 166 15.26 12.25 10.68
N ASN A 167 14.85 13.02 9.67
CA ASN A 167 14.49 14.43 9.82
C ASN A 167 12.98 14.64 9.86
N ARG A 168 12.51 15.59 10.66
CA ARG A 168 11.09 15.97 10.65
C ARG A 168 10.77 16.81 9.43
N ARG A 169 9.72 16.45 8.70
CA ARG A 169 9.25 17.17 7.51
C ARG A 169 7.73 17.27 7.52
N GLY A 170 7.19 18.47 7.29
CA GLY A 170 5.75 18.68 7.21
C GLY A 170 5.11 17.89 6.08
N LEU A 171 3.99 17.20 6.36
CA LEU A 171 3.25 16.38 5.39
C LEU A 171 2.87 17.20 4.14
N VAL A 172 2.34 18.40 4.35
CA VAL A 172 1.87 19.29 3.27
C VAL A 172 3.03 19.70 2.37
N ASP A 173 4.13 20.18 2.95
CA ASP A 173 5.29 20.65 2.18
C ASP A 173 5.99 19.51 1.44
N TRP A 174 6.04 18.32 2.04
CA TRP A 174 6.56 17.14 1.35
C TRP A 174 5.67 16.71 0.18
N SER A 175 4.35 16.67 0.40
CA SER A 175 3.38 16.30 -0.63
C SER A 175 3.39 17.28 -1.81
N ARG A 176 3.57 18.58 -1.56
CA ARG A 176 3.72 19.61 -2.60
C ARG A 176 4.96 19.38 -3.46
N ALA A 177 6.09 19.01 -2.84
CA ALA A 177 7.31 18.68 -3.57
C ALA A 177 7.11 17.47 -4.49
N ILE A 178 6.51 16.39 -3.97
CA ILE A 178 6.20 15.18 -4.75
C ILE A 178 5.24 15.52 -5.90
N VAL A 179 4.17 16.28 -5.66
CA VAL A 179 3.22 16.66 -6.71
C VAL A 179 3.86 17.54 -7.79
N ALA A 180 4.80 18.41 -7.44
CA ALA A 180 5.54 19.19 -8.42
C ALA A 180 6.34 18.28 -9.38
N GLU A 181 7.05 17.29 -8.84
CA GLU A 181 7.79 16.30 -9.64
C GLU A 181 6.83 15.40 -10.45
N MET A 182 5.70 15.00 -9.87
CA MET A 182 4.68 14.23 -10.58
C MET A 182 4.09 14.99 -11.78
N ARG A 183 3.98 16.33 -11.72
CA ARG A 183 3.53 17.13 -12.89
C ARG A 183 4.51 17.03 -14.05
N GLU A 184 5.81 16.95 -13.79
CA GLU A 184 6.81 16.75 -14.83
C GLU A 184 6.65 15.38 -15.49
N VAL A 185 6.43 14.34 -14.69
CA VAL A 185 6.14 12.99 -15.17
C VAL A 185 4.84 12.93 -15.97
N ALA A 186 3.78 13.58 -15.48
CA ALA A 186 2.50 13.67 -16.17
C ALA A 186 2.64 14.33 -17.55
N ALA A 187 3.43 15.40 -17.64
CA ALA A 187 3.72 16.06 -18.91
C ALA A 187 4.47 15.16 -19.90
N LEU A 188 5.31 14.24 -19.43
CA LEU A 188 5.96 13.23 -20.28
C LEU A 188 4.96 12.19 -20.77
N LEU A 189 4.10 11.68 -19.89
CA LEU A 189 3.06 10.69 -20.25
C LEU A 189 2.07 11.25 -21.27
N ASP A 190 1.69 12.51 -21.11
CA ASP A 190 0.74 13.17 -22.01
C ASP A 190 1.30 13.46 -23.42
N GLN A 191 2.61 13.31 -23.67
CA GLN A 191 3.17 13.46 -25.03
C GLN A 191 2.65 12.40 -26.02
N LEU A 192 2.14 11.28 -25.51
CA LEU A 192 1.67 10.15 -26.29
C LEU A 192 0.14 10.03 -26.31
N GLU A 193 -0.57 10.97 -25.69
CA GLU A 193 -2.01 10.94 -25.48
C GLU A 193 -2.66 12.19 -26.09
N ASP A 194 -3.94 12.09 -26.44
CA ASP A 194 -4.71 13.26 -26.86
C ASP A 194 -5.05 14.13 -25.63
N GLY A 195 -4.61 15.39 -25.65
CA GLY A 195 -4.88 16.35 -24.58
C GLY A 195 -3.85 16.30 -23.46
N SER A 196 -4.32 16.30 -22.21
CA SER A 196 -3.44 16.29 -21.02
C SER A 196 -4.04 15.47 -19.84
N PRO A 197 -4.48 14.22 -20.08
CA PRO A 197 -5.24 13.45 -19.09
C PRO A 197 -4.48 13.20 -17.78
N HIS A 198 -3.15 13.03 -17.81
CA HIS A 198 -2.36 12.76 -16.61
C HIS A 198 -2.14 14.04 -15.81
N GLN A 199 -1.82 15.16 -16.48
CA GLN A 199 -1.72 16.46 -15.81
C GLN A 199 -3.04 16.86 -15.16
N GLN A 200 -4.16 16.68 -15.87
CA GLN A 200 -5.50 16.92 -15.33
C GLN A 200 -5.79 16.07 -14.10
N ALA A 201 -5.38 14.80 -14.09
CA ALA A 201 -5.54 13.91 -12.94
C ALA A 201 -4.72 14.36 -11.72
N VAL A 202 -3.47 14.77 -11.92
CA VAL A 202 -2.63 15.33 -10.85
C VAL A 202 -3.23 16.62 -10.31
N ASP A 203 -3.65 17.53 -11.19
CA ASP A 203 -4.23 18.82 -10.80
C ASP A 203 -5.62 18.68 -10.14
N ALA A 204 -6.36 17.60 -10.41
CA ALA A 204 -7.61 17.30 -9.73
C ALA A 204 -7.41 16.84 -8.28
N ILE A 205 -6.27 16.23 -7.96
CA ILE A 205 -5.97 15.69 -6.61
C ILE A 205 -5.13 16.68 -5.79
N ALA A 206 -4.25 17.45 -6.43
CA ALA A 206 -3.35 18.39 -5.76
C ALA A 206 -4.03 19.33 -4.74
N PRO A 207 -5.23 19.90 -4.98
CA PRO A 207 -5.88 20.79 -4.01
C PRO A 207 -6.15 20.14 -2.64
N ARG A 208 -6.25 18.80 -2.58
CA ARG A 208 -6.49 18.05 -1.34
C ARG A 208 -5.33 18.14 -0.35
N ILE A 209 -4.14 18.50 -0.82
CA ILE A 209 -2.94 18.70 0.01
C ILE A 209 -3.05 19.98 0.84
N ASP A 210 -3.54 21.05 0.21
CA ASP A 210 -3.67 22.36 0.85
C ASP A 210 -4.98 22.50 1.63
N ASP A 211 -6.03 21.81 1.17
CA ASP A 211 -7.32 21.74 1.83
C ASP A 211 -7.73 20.27 2.10
N PRO A 212 -7.44 19.76 3.32
CA PRO A 212 -7.79 18.40 3.70
C PRO A 212 -9.30 18.12 3.69
N SER A 213 -10.16 19.14 3.66
CA SER A 213 -11.62 18.96 3.57
C SER A 213 -12.06 18.37 2.22
N LEU A 214 -11.23 18.51 1.18
CA LEU A 214 -11.48 17.97 -0.16
C LEU A 214 -11.13 16.48 -0.28
N THR A 215 -10.45 15.90 0.70
CA THR A 215 -10.13 14.47 0.71
C THR A 215 -11.39 13.59 0.78
N PRO A 216 -11.38 12.39 0.16
CA PRO A 216 -12.52 11.48 0.27
C PRO A 216 -12.90 11.17 1.72
N SER A 217 -11.92 10.99 2.61
CA SER A 217 -12.19 10.69 4.03
C SER A 217 -12.85 11.84 4.77
N ALA A 218 -12.51 13.10 4.47
CA ALA A 218 -13.21 14.25 5.03
C ALA A 218 -14.65 14.37 4.49
N ARG A 219 -14.83 14.15 3.19
CA ARG A 219 -16.16 14.17 2.55
C ARG A 219 -17.08 13.06 3.07
N VAL A 220 -16.54 11.86 3.29
CA VAL A 220 -17.28 10.75 3.90
C VAL A 220 -17.68 11.09 5.33
N LEU A 221 -16.75 11.58 6.14
CA LEU A 221 -17.04 11.95 7.53
C LEU A 221 -18.13 13.03 7.61
N ALA A 222 -18.03 14.09 6.81
CA ALA A 222 -19.05 15.13 6.74
C ALA A 222 -20.43 14.55 6.36
N ARG A 223 -20.47 13.57 5.45
CA ARG A 223 -21.72 12.91 5.04
C ARG A 223 -22.35 12.07 6.15
N LEU A 224 -21.53 11.39 6.96
CA LEU A 224 -22.00 10.64 8.13
C LEU A 224 -22.59 11.61 9.18
N GLU A 225 -21.87 12.68 9.49
CA GLU A 225 -22.29 13.72 10.43
C GLU A 225 -23.61 14.38 9.99
N ASP A 226 -23.76 14.73 8.70
CA ASP A 226 -24.98 15.29 8.14
C ASP A 226 -26.20 14.36 8.24
N ASN A 227 -25.97 13.05 8.29
CA ASN A 227 -27.01 12.03 8.42
C ASN A 227 -27.24 11.58 9.88
N GLY A 228 -26.46 12.09 10.83
CA GLY A 228 -26.54 11.75 12.25
C GLY A 228 -25.99 10.36 12.61
N GLU A 229 -25.02 9.86 11.84
CA GLU A 229 -24.30 8.60 12.08
C GLU A 229 -22.99 8.81 12.85
#